data_AF-A0A3D3MJL4-F1
#
_entry.id   AF-A0A3D3MJL4-F1
#
_cell.length_a   1.000
_cell.length_b   1.000
_cell.length_c   1.000
_cell.angle_alpha   90.00
_cell.angle_beta   90.00
_cell.angle_gamma   90.00
#
_symmetry.space_group_name_H-M   'P 1'
#
loop_
_entity.id
_entity.type
_entity.pdbx_description
1 polymer ?
#
loop_
_entity_poly.entity_id
_entity_poly.type
_entity_poly.pdbx_seq_one_letter_code
_entity_poly.pdbx_strand_id
1 'polypeptide(L)'
;MTTLYKLISEKELLELGGTLFKKFVPGLPLTFHVNIQQDNHLKDPGMFLIQCEIEEHEISGFKTLNTGVLRVETDKVPLFNTLIVDKIKILDFFGNTEDLTEESLEVLEKEERFFKTRLDIFLETNNRTMIPYDYLDQSDCTDSTEKEIEQSIKEIAEEQKIFARIAKEKTSNINTVEEAAYFLIHEDLDEKQIRQIKNKSIVTQFKRGYDHFGLGMYLRNLFIYPNENKIFLDHLKNYDAHYVIDRGEHGEGIIADLVWRILNDRQTTAENQKEIIENQKAVAKLWEEFYNKKNTENLSPDAQYDLMDEFVALIKEGSLKKAPSRDSRLLSYNFEDKIMDQYLELDTKKQADKEHYMEYVYRQKVILAELSENELLIYDQLWKDYSTIENLVSKIEQKL
;
A
#
# COMPACT_ATOMS: atom_id res chain seq x y z
N MET A 1 8.82 20.51 -19.60
CA MET A 1 9.19 20.87 -18.22
C MET A 1 10.67 21.15 -18.16
N THR A 2 11.10 22.02 -17.25
CA THR A 2 12.51 22.29 -16.97
C THR A 2 12.83 21.82 -15.55
N THR A 3 13.95 21.13 -15.39
CA THR A 3 14.44 20.67 -14.10
C THR A 3 15.46 21.66 -13.55
N LEU A 4 15.26 22.06 -12.31
CA LEU A 4 16.11 22.98 -11.56
C LEU A 4 16.75 22.23 -10.40
N TYR A 5 18.03 22.51 -10.17
CA TYR A 5 18.79 21.89 -9.10
C TYR A 5 19.38 22.95 -8.17
N LYS A 6 19.43 22.65 -6.87
CA LYS A 6 20.08 23.50 -5.88
C LYS A 6 20.75 22.64 -4.82
N LEU A 7 21.90 23.10 -4.33
CA LEU A 7 22.50 22.57 -3.11
C LEU A 7 21.93 23.35 -1.92
N ILE A 8 21.59 22.61 -0.87
CA ILE A 8 21.10 23.15 0.39
C ILE A 8 21.90 22.59 1.55
N SER A 9 22.12 23.41 2.56
CA SER A 9 22.67 23.01 3.85
C SER A 9 21.66 22.21 4.67
N GLU A 10 22.13 21.54 5.72
CA GLU A 10 21.28 20.88 6.71
C GLU A 10 20.23 21.82 7.31
N LYS A 11 20.63 23.06 7.65
CA LYS A 11 19.68 24.07 8.15
C LYS A 11 18.56 24.36 7.16
N GLU A 12 18.88 24.51 5.87
CA GLU A 12 17.88 24.71 4.82
C GLU A 12 16.99 23.48 4.64
N LEU A 13 17.52 22.26 4.85
CA LEU A 13 16.72 21.03 4.84
C LEU A 13 15.69 21.04 5.98
N LEU A 14 16.09 21.36 7.21
CA LEU A 14 15.18 21.43 8.36
C LEU A 14 14.09 22.50 8.15
N GLU A 15 14.46 23.65 7.57
CA GLU A 15 13.51 24.70 7.19
C GLU A 15 12.50 24.21 6.13
N LEU A 16 12.95 23.45 5.12
CA LEU A 16 12.07 22.83 4.13
C LEU A 16 11.15 21.77 4.75
N GLY A 17 11.68 20.91 5.61
CA GLY A 17 10.94 19.89 6.35
C GLY A 17 9.81 20.50 7.18
N GLY A 18 10.07 21.60 7.89
CA GLY A 18 9.06 22.36 8.62
C GLY A 18 7.95 22.98 7.75
N THR A 19 8.13 23.00 6.43
CA THR A 19 7.11 23.42 5.46
C THR A 19 6.56 22.28 4.61
N LEU A 20 6.89 21.03 4.97
CA LEU A 20 6.52 19.81 4.23
C LEU A 20 6.99 19.87 2.77
N PHE A 21 8.18 20.41 2.52
CA PHE A 21 8.75 20.54 1.18
C PHE A 21 7.89 21.34 0.19
N LYS A 22 6.94 22.16 0.68
CA LYS A 22 6.05 22.95 -0.17
C LYS A 22 6.66 24.28 -0.61
N LYS A 23 7.56 24.86 0.18
CA LYS A 23 8.05 26.23 -0.03
C LYS A 23 9.41 26.47 0.58
N PHE A 24 10.21 27.31 -0.07
CA PHE A 24 11.39 27.90 0.54
C PHE A 24 11.00 29.04 1.49
N VAL A 25 11.73 29.19 2.59
CA VAL A 25 11.51 30.29 3.53
C VAL A 25 11.84 31.63 2.85
N PRO A 26 10.92 32.62 2.87
CA PRO A 26 11.20 33.95 2.32
C PRO A 26 12.28 34.65 3.16
N GLY A 27 13.33 35.16 2.51
CA GLY A 27 14.33 35.96 3.21
C GLY A 27 15.63 36.17 2.43
N LEU A 28 16.01 35.21 1.60
CA LEU A 28 17.20 35.28 0.74
C LEU A 28 16.86 34.94 -0.71
N PRO A 29 17.61 35.49 -1.68
CA PRO A 29 17.44 35.11 -3.08
C PRO A 29 17.85 33.66 -3.29
N LEU A 30 17.07 32.92 -4.08
CA LEU A 30 17.36 31.53 -4.41
C LEU A 30 18.13 31.44 -5.72
N THR A 31 19.09 30.54 -5.80
CA THR A 31 19.88 30.27 -7.01
C THR A 31 19.78 28.80 -7.37
N PHE A 32 19.36 28.52 -8.60
CA PHE A 32 19.19 27.18 -9.16
C PHE A 32 20.02 27.01 -10.42
N HIS A 33 20.34 25.76 -10.74
CA HIS A 33 21.05 25.32 -11.92
C HIS A 33 20.13 24.47 -12.81
N VAL A 34 20.14 24.70 -14.12
CA VAL A 34 19.34 23.94 -15.12
C VAL A 34 20.09 22.68 -15.58
N ASN A 35 21.41 22.62 -15.33
CA ASN A 35 22.24 21.44 -15.51
C ASN A 35 23.27 21.40 -14.37
N ILE A 36 23.42 20.25 -13.73
CA ILE A 36 24.57 19.96 -12.87
C ILE A 36 25.51 19.06 -13.68
N GLN A 37 26.69 19.58 -14.03
CA GLN A 37 27.79 18.70 -14.40
C GLN A 37 28.28 18.03 -13.12
N GLN A 38 28.08 16.71 -13.01
CA GLN A 38 28.45 15.94 -11.82
C GLN A 38 29.96 15.94 -11.50
N ASP A 39 30.81 16.46 -12.39
CA ASP A 39 32.26 16.46 -12.20
C ASP A 39 32.81 17.88 -12.02
N ASN A 40 33.22 18.18 -10.77
CA ASN A 40 34.48 18.86 -10.39
C ASN A 40 34.41 19.96 -9.31
N HIS A 41 33.25 20.40 -8.81
CA HIS A 41 33.20 21.53 -7.86
C HIS A 41 32.28 21.40 -6.62
N LEU A 42 31.80 20.20 -6.29
CA LEU A 42 31.14 19.95 -4.99
C LEU A 42 32.21 19.86 -3.88
N LYS A 43 32.72 21.02 -3.45
CA LYS A 43 33.81 21.13 -2.46
C LYS A 43 33.36 21.37 -1.02
N ASP A 44 32.07 21.63 -0.80
CA ASP A 44 31.55 21.87 0.55
C ASP A 44 30.96 20.57 1.10
N PRO A 45 31.58 19.94 2.12
CA PRO A 45 31.00 18.79 2.80
C PRO A 45 29.73 19.20 3.56
N GLY A 46 28.70 18.33 3.56
CA GLY A 46 27.47 18.52 4.32
C GLY A 46 26.32 19.19 3.56
N MET A 47 26.19 18.95 2.25
CA MET A 47 25.17 19.57 1.40
C MET A 47 24.23 18.53 0.78
N PHE A 48 22.93 18.83 0.75
CA PHE A 48 21.91 18.05 0.06
C PHE A 48 21.66 18.60 -1.34
N LEU A 49 21.51 17.70 -2.30
CA LEU A 49 21.06 18.04 -3.64
C LEU A 49 19.54 17.95 -3.71
N ILE A 50 18.90 19.07 -4.05
CA ILE A 50 17.47 19.10 -4.33
C ILE A 50 17.18 19.34 -5.81
N GLN A 51 16.04 18.81 -6.24
CA GLN A 51 15.44 19.00 -7.54
C GLN A 51 14.09 19.69 -7.42
N CYS A 52 13.79 20.60 -8.34
CA CYS A 52 12.47 21.17 -8.54
C CYS A 52 12.11 21.13 -10.02
N GLU A 53 10.88 20.79 -10.35
CA GLU A 53 10.37 20.84 -11.73
C GLU A 53 9.46 22.05 -11.91
N ILE A 54 9.61 22.76 -13.04
CA ILE A 54 8.80 23.94 -13.35
C ILE A 54 8.53 24.00 -14.85
N GLU A 55 7.42 24.61 -15.27
CA GLU A 55 7.18 24.78 -16.68
C GLU A 55 8.10 25.84 -17.29
N GLU A 56 8.60 25.58 -18.49
CA GLU A 56 9.60 26.44 -19.13
C GLU A 56 9.10 27.88 -19.33
N HIS A 57 7.81 28.04 -19.60
CA HIS A 57 7.19 29.35 -19.78
C HIS A 57 7.08 30.14 -18.47
N GLU A 58 6.99 29.46 -17.31
CA GLU A 58 6.92 30.08 -15.97
C GLU A 58 8.28 30.63 -15.54
N ILE A 59 9.38 30.07 -16.06
CA ILE A 59 10.74 30.53 -15.80
C ILE A 59 11.00 31.94 -16.36
N SER A 60 10.28 32.33 -17.41
CA SER A 60 10.47 33.64 -18.09
C SER A 60 10.32 34.85 -17.15
N GLY A 61 9.59 34.70 -16.04
CA GLY A 61 9.42 35.72 -15.02
C GLY A 61 10.62 35.94 -14.08
N PHE A 62 11.66 35.11 -14.16
CA PHE A 62 12.82 35.10 -13.26
C PHE A 62 14.13 35.45 -13.98
N LYS A 63 15.16 35.82 -13.20
CA LYS A 63 16.40 36.35 -13.77
C LYS A 63 17.33 35.20 -14.18
N THR A 64 17.61 35.08 -15.47
CA THR A 64 18.63 34.14 -15.99
C THR A 64 19.98 34.83 -16.00
N LEU A 65 20.95 34.30 -15.25
CA LEU A 65 22.23 34.98 -14.99
C LEU A 65 23.33 34.68 -16.02
N ASN A 66 23.24 33.55 -16.75
CA ASN A 66 23.95 33.09 -17.96
C ASN A 66 23.62 31.59 -18.17
N THR A 67 24.08 30.95 -19.26
CA THR A 67 23.72 29.57 -19.69
C THR A 67 23.53 28.58 -18.54
N GLY A 68 22.28 28.36 -18.15
CA GLY A 68 21.89 27.34 -17.18
C GLY A 68 21.81 27.75 -15.70
N VAL A 69 21.81 29.05 -15.34
CA VAL A 69 21.58 29.50 -13.94
C VAL A 69 20.35 30.40 -13.83
N LEU A 70 19.44 30.03 -12.93
CA LEU A 70 18.23 30.76 -12.60
C LEU A 70 18.33 31.40 -11.21
N ARG A 71 18.08 32.71 -11.11
CA ARG A 71 18.01 33.44 -9.85
C ARG A 71 16.60 33.95 -9.58
N VAL A 72 16.09 33.61 -8.40
CA VAL A 72 14.82 34.09 -7.85
C VAL A 72 15.16 35.16 -6.82
N GLU A 73 14.87 36.42 -7.13
CA GLU A 73 15.05 37.52 -6.18
C GLU A 73 14.07 37.38 -5.00
N THR A 74 14.44 37.91 -3.83
CA THR A 74 13.70 37.72 -2.57
C THR A 74 12.21 38.10 -2.67
N ASP A 75 11.88 39.17 -3.38
CA ASP A 75 10.51 39.64 -3.61
C ASP A 75 9.67 38.70 -4.50
N LYS A 76 10.34 37.84 -5.29
CA LYS A 76 9.71 36.85 -6.17
C LYS A 76 9.65 35.45 -5.57
N VAL A 77 10.25 35.21 -4.40
CA VAL A 77 10.19 33.90 -3.71
C VAL A 77 8.75 33.46 -3.41
N PRO A 78 7.82 34.33 -2.96
CA PRO A 78 6.43 33.93 -2.77
C PRO A 78 5.77 33.42 -4.05
N LEU A 79 5.97 34.11 -5.17
CA LEU A 79 5.48 33.66 -6.48
C LEU A 79 6.12 32.34 -6.88
N PHE A 80 7.45 32.22 -6.75
CA PHE A 80 8.16 30.99 -7.07
C PHE A 80 7.61 29.81 -6.27
N ASN A 81 7.41 29.97 -4.96
CA ASN A 81 6.83 28.94 -4.09
C ASN A 81 5.46 28.48 -4.57
N THR A 82 4.59 29.36 -5.11
CA THR A 82 3.30 28.94 -5.67
C THR A 82 3.43 28.07 -6.93
N LEU A 83 4.54 28.19 -7.66
CA LEU A 83 4.78 27.44 -8.90
C LEU A 83 5.41 26.05 -8.65
N ILE A 84 6.07 25.87 -7.50
CA ILE A 84 6.83 24.66 -7.16
C ILE A 84 6.22 23.84 -6.01
N VAL A 85 5.02 24.18 -5.55
CA VAL A 85 4.33 23.43 -4.48
C VAL A 85 4.30 21.95 -4.81
N ASP A 86 4.73 21.11 -3.86
CA ASP A 86 4.81 19.65 -3.97
C ASP A 86 5.79 19.13 -5.07
N LYS A 87 6.69 19.99 -5.57
CA LYS A 87 7.69 19.65 -6.62
C LYS A 87 9.14 19.63 -6.12
N ILE A 88 9.39 19.94 -4.85
CA ILE A 88 10.72 19.87 -4.24
C ILE A 88 11.01 18.41 -3.90
N LYS A 89 12.17 17.89 -4.33
CA LYS A 89 12.62 16.52 -4.08
C LYS A 89 14.07 16.51 -3.67
N ILE A 90 14.44 15.68 -2.70
CA ILE A 90 15.84 15.42 -2.38
C ILE A 90 16.38 14.28 -3.25
N LEU A 91 17.57 14.47 -3.83
CA LEU A 91 18.21 13.50 -4.71
C LEU A 91 19.41 12.80 -4.07
N ASP A 92 20.26 13.53 -3.36
CA ASP A 92 21.50 12.98 -2.80
C ASP A 92 22.04 13.85 -1.67
N PHE A 93 23.03 13.33 -0.96
CA PHE A 93 23.82 14.03 0.05
C PHE A 93 25.32 13.90 -0.24
N PHE A 94 26.02 15.03 -0.17
CA PHE A 94 27.47 15.15 -0.35
C PHE A 94 28.11 15.57 0.97
N GLY A 95 28.77 14.65 1.67
CA GLY A 95 29.43 14.92 2.94
C GLY A 95 29.70 13.66 3.75
N ASN A 96 30.24 13.85 4.95
CA ASN A 96 30.31 12.79 5.96
C ASN A 96 28.94 12.66 6.62
N THR A 97 28.41 11.44 6.64
CA THR A 97 27.08 11.13 7.19
C THR A 97 27.05 11.14 8.72
N GLU A 98 28.20 10.91 9.36
CA GLU A 98 28.38 11.00 10.82
C GLU A 98 28.12 12.41 11.37
N ASP A 99 28.14 13.44 10.51
CA ASP A 99 27.93 14.84 10.90
C ASP A 99 26.46 15.28 10.82
N LEU A 100 25.53 14.41 10.40
CA LEU A 100 24.10 14.72 10.30
C LEU A 100 23.40 14.59 11.65
N THR A 101 22.49 15.52 11.93
CA THR A 101 21.65 15.46 13.13
C THR A 101 20.51 14.43 13.00
N GLU A 102 20.05 13.92 14.14
CA GLU A 102 18.87 13.06 14.24
C GLU A 102 17.62 13.75 13.64
N GLU A 103 17.48 15.08 13.85
CA GLU A 103 16.39 15.88 13.27
C GLU A 103 16.38 15.84 11.73
N SER A 104 17.56 15.87 11.10
CA SER A 104 17.68 15.76 9.64
C SER A 104 17.29 14.39 9.15
N LEU A 105 17.68 13.32 9.86
CA LEU A 105 17.28 11.96 9.53
C LEU A 105 15.75 11.81 9.64
N GLU A 106 15.13 12.31 10.70
CA GLU A 106 13.67 12.29 10.84
C GLU A 106 12.94 13.00 9.68
N VAL A 107 13.49 14.10 9.17
CA VAL A 107 12.93 14.81 8.02
C VAL A 107 13.00 13.94 6.75
N LEU A 108 14.12 13.25 6.51
CA LEU A 108 14.29 12.35 5.38
C LEU A 108 13.36 11.12 5.48
N GLU A 109 13.24 10.51 6.66
CA GLU A 109 12.32 9.39 6.91
C GLU A 109 10.85 9.81 6.75
N LYS A 110 10.49 11.04 7.11
CA LYS A 110 9.15 11.61 6.85
C LYS A 110 8.90 11.74 5.35
N GLU A 111 9.88 12.23 4.59
CA GLU A 111 9.79 12.34 3.14
C GLU A 111 9.70 10.96 2.46
N GLU A 112 10.50 9.99 2.90
CA GLU A 112 10.44 8.60 2.44
C GLU A 112 9.05 7.99 2.68
N ARG A 113 8.53 8.11 3.91
CA ARG A 113 7.18 7.64 4.26
C ARG A 113 6.10 8.29 3.41
N PHE A 114 6.24 9.58 3.11
CA PHE A 114 5.31 10.28 2.24
C PHE A 114 5.31 9.70 0.82
N PHE A 115 6.49 9.55 0.18
CA PHE A 115 6.57 8.97 -1.16
C PHE A 115 6.09 7.52 -1.21
N LYS A 116 6.41 6.74 -0.18
CA LYS A 116 5.91 5.37 -0.03
C LYS A 116 4.38 5.33 0.06
N THR A 117 3.77 6.19 0.89
CA THR A 117 2.32 6.29 1.01
C THR A 117 1.68 6.73 -0.32
N ARG A 118 2.30 7.66 -1.05
CA ARG A 118 1.83 8.05 -2.39
C ARG A 118 1.82 6.89 -3.37
N LEU A 119 2.93 6.18 -3.43
CA LEU A 119 3.09 5.02 -4.30
C LEU A 119 2.08 3.92 -3.94
N ASP A 120 1.94 3.62 -2.65
CA ASP A 120 0.99 2.63 -2.15
C ASP A 120 -0.44 3.03 -2.50
N ILE A 121 -0.88 4.27 -2.24
CA ILE A 121 -2.25 4.71 -2.54
C ILE A 121 -2.51 4.75 -4.05
N PHE A 122 -1.52 5.16 -4.86
CA PHE A 122 -1.65 5.16 -6.31
C PHE A 122 -1.91 3.77 -6.86
N LEU A 123 -1.23 2.75 -6.33
CA LEU A 123 -1.40 1.35 -6.73
C LEU A 123 -2.61 0.69 -6.08
N GLU A 124 -2.92 1.04 -4.83
CA GLU A 124 -3.95 0.38 -4.04
C GLU A 124 -5.34 0.95 -4.29
N THR A 125 -5.46 2.16 -4.85
CA THR A 125 -6.76 2.72 -5.21
C THR A 125 -6.94 2.74 -6.72
N ASN A 126 -8.15 3.00 -7.19
CA ASN A 126 -8.47 3.37 -8.58
C ASN A 126 -8.54 4.90 -8.74
N ASN A 127 -8.28 5.65 -7.67
CA ASN A 127 -8.25 7.10 -7.71
C ASN A 127 -6.83 7.57 -8.07
N ARG A 128 -6.69 8.26 -9.20
CA ARG A 128 -5.41 8.77 -9.70
C ARG A 128 -5.14 10.22 -9.30
N THR A 129 -5.92 10.78 -8.40
CA THR A 129 -5.68 12.13 -7.86
C THR A 129 -4.37 12.12 -7.08
N MET A 130 -3.47 13.05 -7.40
CA MET A 130 -2.19 13.17 -6.71
C MET A 130 -2.41 13.56 -5.25
N ILE A 131 -1.78 12.82 -4.34
CA ILE A 131 -1.89 13.09 -2.91
C ILE A 131 -0.97 14.28 -2.57
N PRO A 132 -1.52 15.34 -1.96
CA PRO A 132 -0.74 16.49 -1.54
C PRO A 132 0.03 16.21 -0.24
N TYR A 133 1.08 16.97 0.03
CA TYR A 133 1.95 16.77 1.22
C TYR A 133 1.23 16.93 2.57
N ASP A 134 0.13 17.67 2.64
CA ASP A 134 -0.69 17.91 3.84
C ASP A 134 -1.81 16.86 4.04
N TYR A 135 -1.81 15.79 3.25
CA TYR A 135 -2.82 14.74 3.36
C TYR A 135 -2.78 14.01 4.72
N LEU A 136 -1.61 13.84 5.32
CA LEU A 136 -1.43 13.10 6.57
C LEU A 136 -1.51 13.97 7.83
N ASP A 137 -1.35 15.28 7.71
CA ASP A 137 -1.32 16.21 8.85
C ASP A 137 -2.71 16.63 9.35
N GLN A 138 -3.79 16.08 8.77
CA GLN A 138 -5.16 16.41 9.16
C GLN A 138 -5.65 15.65 10.40
N SER A 139 -4.84 14.79 11.01
CA SER A 139 -5.27 13.96 12.13
C SER A 139 -4.29 14.04 13.29
N ASP A 140 -4.43 15.05 14.14
CA ASP A 140 -3.94 14.96 15.51
C ASP A 140 -5.07 15.18 16.51
N CYS A 141 -5.24 14.13 17.30
CA CYS A 141 -6.17 13.95 18.40
C CYS A 141 -5.82 14.91 19.54
N THR A 142 -6.81 15.62 20.05
CA THR A 142 -6.68 16.46 21.24
C THR A 142 -6.53 15.61 22.51
N ASP A 143 -5.50 15.90 23.31
CA ASP A 143 -5.33 15.35 24.66
C ASP A 143 -6.57 15.66 25.52
N SER A 144 -7.34 14.62 25.83
CA SER A 144 -8.57 14.70 26.62
C SER A 144 -8.29 14.32 28.07
N THR A 145 -9.02 14.94 29.01
CA THR A 145 -8.83 14.69 30.45
C THR A 145 -9.48 13.38 30.91
N GLU A 146 -9.00 12.79 32.01
CA GLU A 146 -9.45 11.49 32.54
C GLU A 146 -10.97 11.38 32.79
N LYS A 147 -11.64 12.49 33.18
CA LYS A 147 -13.09 12.54 33.35
C LYS A 147 -13.87 12.56 32.03
N GLU A 148 -13.31 13.17 31.00
CA GLU A 148 -13.90 13.17 29.65
C GLU A 148 -13.79 11.77 29.03
N ILE A 149 -12.71 11.05 29.33
CA ILE A 149 -12.52 9.64 28.93
C ILE A 149 -13.59 8.75 29.57
N GLU A 150 -13.82 8.84 30.89
CA GLU A 150 -14.84 7.99 31.56
C GLU A 150 -16.26 8.22 31.05
N GLN A 151 -16.62 9.48 30.79
CA GLN A 151 -17.94 9.83 30.24
C GLN A 151 -18.09 9.32 28.81
N SER A 152 -17.05 9.48 27.98
CA SER A 152 -17.02 8.98 26.61
C SER A 152 -17.15 7.45 26.56
N ILE A 153 -16.51 6.71 27.46
CA ILE A 153 -16.64 5.24 27.55
C ILE A 153 -18.09 4.82 27.82
N LYS A 154 -18.81 5.52 28.71
CA LYS A 154 -20.23 5.21 29.00
C LYS A 154 -21.13 5.47 27.81
N GLU A 155 -20.91 6.57 27.10
CA GLU A 155 -21.66 6.92 25.89
C GLU A 155 -21.45 5.88 24.80
N ILE A 156 -20.18 5.51 24.53
CA ILE A 156 -19.83 4.45 23.58
C ILE A 156 -20.51 3.12 23.95
N ALA A 157 -20.54 2.76 25.23
CA ALA A 157 -21.15 1.50 25.68
C ALA A 157 -22.67 1.44 25.42
N GLU A 158 -23.39 2.56 25.59
CA GLU A 158 -24.82 2.62 25.28
C GLU A 158 -25.07 2.65 23.76
N GLU A 159 -24.26 3.38 22.99
CA GLU A 159 -24.31 3.36 21.53
C GLU A 159 -24.09 1.95 20.97
N GLN A 160 -23.13 1.20 21.51
CA GLN A 160 -22.87 -0.18 21.12
C GLN A 160 -24.06 -1.10 21.39
N LYS A 161 -24.78 -0.95 22.51
CA LYS A 161 -25.99 -1.73 22.79
C LYS A 161 -27.11 -1.43 21.80
N ILE A 162 -27.31 -0.16 21.47
CA ILE A 162 -28.32 0.27 20.49
C ILE A 162 -27.97 -0.31 19.13
N PHE A 163 -26.71 -0.18 18.71
CA PHE A 163 -26.21 -0.75 17.46
C PHE A 163 -26.43 -2.26 17.39
N ALA A 164 -26.05 -3.01 18.44
CA ALA A 164 -26.19 -4.47 18.47
C ALA A 164 -27.66 -4.91 18.32
N ARG A 165 -28.61 -4.19 18.92
CA ARG A 165 -30.05 -4.48 18.75
C ARG A 165 -30.50 -4.26 17.31
N ILE A 166 -30.14 -3.12 16.71
CA ILE A 166 -30.50 -2.79 15.33
C ILE A 166 -29.86 -3.79 14.35
N ALA A 167 -28.60 -4.14 14.57
CA ALA A 167 -27.89 -5.15 13.79
C ALA A 167 -28.60 -6.51 13.85
N LYS A 168 -29.02 -6.95 15.05
CA LYS A 168 -29.76 -8.20 15.22
C LYS A 168 -31.10 -8.18 14.47
N GLU A 169 -31.85 -7.08 14.52
CA GLU A 169 -33.10 -6.94 13.76
C GLU A 169 -32.85 -7.04 12.25
N LYS A 170 -31.89 -6.25 11.73
CA LYS A 170 -31.56 -6.20 10.29
C LYS A 170 -31.02 -7.52 9.73
N THR A 171 -30.20 -8.23 10.50
CA THR A 171 -29.46 -9.41 10.02
C THR A 171 -30.12 -10.75 10.36
N SER A 172 -31.17 -10.76 11.20
CA SER A 172 -31.83 -11.98 11.67
C SER A 172 -32.34 -12.93 10.57
N ASN A 173 -32.69 -12.38 9.40
CA ASN A 173 -33.22 -13.16 8.27
C ASN A 173 -32.19 -13.48 7.19
N ILE A 174 -30.93 -13.05 7.37
CA ILE A 174 -29.83 -13.30 6.44
C ILE A 174 -29.22 -14.64 6.80
N ASN A 175 -29.21 -15.60 5.87
CA ASN A 175 -28.79 -16.99 6.10
C ASN A 175 -27.54 -17.37 5.30
N THR A 176 -27.14 -16.58 4.32
CA THR A 176 -25.99 -16.86 3.44
C THR A 176 -25.03 -15.67 3.31
N VAL A 177 -23.81 -15.93 2.84
CA VAL A 177 -22.79 -14.89 2.60
C VAL A 177 -23.21 -13.97 1.45
N GLU A 178 -23.87 -14.53 0.45
CA GLU A 178 -24.42 -13.83 -0.71
C GLU A 178 -25.54 -12.87 -0.30
N GLU A 179 -26.47 -13.31 0.55
CA GLU A 179 -27.52 -12.45 1.11
C GLU A 179 -26.92 -11.32 1.95
N ALA A 180 -25.87 -11.61 2.74
CA ALA A 180 -25.17 -10.58 3.51
C ALA A 180 -24.52 -9.53 2.60
N ALA A 181 -23.84 -9.96 1.54
CA ALA A 181 -23.23 -9.07 0.56
C ALA A 181 -24.28 -8.23 -0.19
N TYR A 182 -25.40 -8.85 -0.57
CA TYR A 182 -26.50 -8.16 -1.25
C TYR A 182 -27.15 -7.11 -0.33
N PHE A 183 -27.43 -7.47 0.93
CA PHE A 183 -27.94 -6.56 1.94
C PHE A 183 -27.03 -5.33 2.11
N LEU A 184 -25.72 -5.55 2.26
CA LEU A 184 -24.75 -4.46 2.38
C LEU A 184 -24.83 -3.49 1.20
N ILE A 185 -24.83 -4.01 -0.03
CA ILE A 185 -24.80 -3.20 -1.25
C ILE A 185 -26.10 -2.42 -1.45
N HIS A 186 -27.25 -3.01 -1.10
CA HIS A 186 -28.55 -2.46 -1.49
C HIS A 186 -29.30 -1.74 -0.36
N GLU A 187 -28.98 -2.01 0.91
CA GLU A 187 -29.79 -1.53 2.04
C GLU A 187 -28.99 -0.79 3.12
N ASP A 188 -27.69 -1.07 3.27
CA ASP A 188 -26.96 -0.67 4.48
C ASP A 188 -25.76 0.24 4.21
N LEU A 189 -24.96 -0.03 3.18
CA LEU A 189 -23.85 0.85 2.81
C LEU A 189 -24.37 2.09 2.06
N ASP A 190 -23.88 3.25 2.48
CA ASP A 190 -24.16 4.49 1.77
C ASP A 190 -23.32 4.64 0.48
N GLU A 191 -23.68 5.61 -0.35
CA GLU A 191 -23.02 5.84 -1.63
C GLU A 191 -21.52 6.22 -1.48
N LYS A 192 -21.14 6.88 -0.37
CA LYS A 192 -19.74 7.21 -0.09
C LYS A 192 -18.94 5.95 0.24
N GLN A 193 -19.49 5.05 1.06
CA GLN A 193 -18.88 3.76 1.41
C GLN A 193 -18.77 2.85 0.19
N ILE A 194 -19.83 2.77 -0.63
CA ILE A 194 -19.80 2.01 -1.90
C ILE A 194 -18.70 2.54 -2.81
N ARG A 195 -18.58 3.86 -2.98
CA ARG A 195 -17.48 4.47 -3.76
C ARG A 195 -16.12 4.13 -3.18
N GLN A 196 -15.94 4.17 -1.86
CA GLN A 196 -14.68 3.81 -1.23
C GLN A 196 -14.29 2.35 -1.51
N ILE A 197 -15.23 1.41 -1.45
CA ILE A 197 -14.98 0.00 -1.77
C ILE A 197 -14.66 -0.19 -3.25
N LYS A 198 -15.44 0.43 -4.15
CA LYS A 198 -15.18 0.40 -5.60
C LYS A 198 -13.83 0.99 -5.97
N ASN A 199 -13.39 2.00 -5.22
CA ASN A 199 -12.11 2.63 -5.45
C ASN A 199 -10.94 1.83 -4.89
N LYS A 200 -11.14 0.71 -4.18
CA LYS A 200 -10.05 -0.21 -3.82
C LYS A 200 -9.68 -1.04 -5.07
N SER A 201 -8.40 -1.12 -5.38
CA SER A 201 -7.87 -2.00 -6.43
C SER A 201 -7.81 -3.45 -5.96
N ILE A 202 -7.50 -4.38 -6.88
CA ILE A 202 -7.18 -5.76 -6.50
C ILE A 202 -5.90 -5.82 -5.64
N VAL A 203 -4.97 -4.86 -5.74
CA VAL A 203 -3.75 -4.80 -4.90
C VAL A 203 -4.10 -4.79 -3.42
N THR A 204 -5.09 -3.98 -3.04
CA THR A 204 -5.58 -3.90 -1.66
C THR A 204 -6.11 -5.26 -1.20
N GLN A 205 -6.74 -5.99 -2.11
CA GLN A 205 -7.21 -7.33 -1.81
C GLN A 205 -6.04 -8.22 -1.41
N PHE A 206 -4.83 -8.12 -1.98
CA PHE A 206 -3.70 -8.98 -1.62
C PHE A 206 -2.89 -8.51 -0.39
N LYS A 207 -2.97 -7.23 0.01
CA LYS A 207 -2.19 -6.69 1.15
C LYS A 207 -2.59 -7.36 2.48
N ARG A 208 -1.65 -7.99 3.19
CA ARG A 208 -1.93 -8.90 4.32
C ARG A 208 -2.37 -8.28 5.66
N GLY A 209 -2.62 -6.97 5.79
CA GLY A 209 -2.65 -6.39 7.15
C GLY A 209 -3.42 -5.10 7.45
N TYR A 210 -4.38 -4.63 6.66
CA TYR A 210 -4.90 -3.25 6.86
C TYR A 210 -6.40 -3.05 7.10
N ASP A 211 -7.26 -4.07 7.03
CA ASP A 211 -8.71 -3.87 7.26
C ASP A 211 -9.21 -4.45 8.61
N HIS A 212 -8.30 -4.72 9.56
CA HIS A 212 -8.70 -5.07 10.95
C HIS A 212 -9.53 -3.95 11.59
N PHE A 213 -9.23 -2.70 11.25
CA PHE A 213 -10.00 -1.52 11.64
C PHE A 213 -10.72 -0.98 10.40
N GLY A 214 -11.99 -0.60 10.51
CA GLY A 214 -12.83 -0.17 9.38
C GLY A 214 -13.87 -1.21 8.96
N LEU A 215 -13.92 -1.56 7.67
CA LEU A 215 -14.97 -2.45 7.12
C LEU A 215 -14.98 -3.83 7.78
N GLY A 216 -13.81 -4.43 8.05
CA GLY A 216 -13.76 -5.74 8.73
C GLY A 216 -14.41 -5.69 10.11
N MET A 217 -14.03 -4.73 10.95
CA MET A 217 -14.64 -4.52 12.26
C MET A 217 -16.14 -4.22 12.17
N TYR A 218 -16.55 -3.42 11.20
CA TYR A 218 -17.97 -3.14 10.94
C TYR A 218 -18.75 -4.43 10.64
N LEU A 219 -18.24 -5.28 9.75
CA LEU A 219 -18.86 -6.53 9.37
C LEU A 219 -18.91 -7.54 10.53
N ARG A 220 -17.86 -7.61 11.37
CA ARG A 220 -17.90 -8.40 12.62
C ARG A 220 -19.03 -7.93 13.53
N ASN A 221 -19.12 -6.62 13.75
CA ASN A 221 -20.12 -6.03 14.63
C ASN A 221 -21.53 -6.13 14.07
N LEU A 222 -21.70 -6.21 12.75
CA LEU A 222 -23.01 -6.32 12.11
C LEU A 222 -23.50 -7.77 12.01
N PHE A 223 -22.64 -8.69 11.55
CA PHE A 223 -23.04 -10.05 11.18
C PHE A 223 -22.61 -11.16 12.14
N ILE A 224 -21.64 -10.89 13.03
CA ILE A 224 -20.97 -11.95 13.79
C ILE A 224 -21.24 -11.78 15.29
N TYR A 225 -20.77 -10.69 15.91
CA TYR A 225 -20.88 -10.53 17.37
C TYR A 225 -22.31 -10.45 17.91
N PRO A 226 -23.25 -9.70 17.31
CA PRO A 226 -24.63 -9.63 17.81
C PRO A 226 -25.50 -10.79 17.32
N ASN A 227 -24.98 -11.65 16.44
CA ASN A 227 -25.78 -12.58 15.65
C ASN A 227 -25.89 -13.96 16.32
N GLU A 228 -27.11 -14.38 16.59
CA GLU A 228 -27.44 -15.72 17.10
C GLU A 228 -27.94 -16.65 15.97
N ASN A 229 -28.00 -16.18 14.71
CA ASN A 229 -28.43 -16.97 13.57
C ASN A 229 -27.39 -18.04 13.22
N LYS A 230 -27.59 -19.25 13.76
CA LYS A 230 -26.72 -20.40 13.51
C LYS A 230 -26.66 -20.81 12.05
N ILE A 231 -27.72 -20.60 11.26
CA ILE A 231 -27.75 -20.96 9.84
C ILE A 231 -26.69 -20.14 9.10
N PHE A 232 -26.69 -18.82 9.32
CA PHE A 232 -25.69 -17.94 8.73
C PHE A 232 -24.27 -18.26 9.21
N LEU A 233 -24.07 -18.45 10.51
CA LEU A 233 -22.74 -18.74 11.06
C LEU A 233 -22.18 -20.07 10.55
N ASP A 234 -23.02 -21.10 10.44
CA ASP A 234 -22.64 -22.38 9.84
C ASP A 234 -22.36 -22.24 8.34
N HIS A 235 -23.16 -21.44 7.62
CA HIS A 235 -22.91 -21.15 6.21
C HIS A 235 -21.58 -20.41 6.01
N LEU A 236 -21.32 -19.37 6.80
CA LEU A 236 -20.09 -18.58 6.75
C LEU A 236 -18.85 -19.45 7.04
N LYS A 237 -18.92 -20.31 8.07
CA LYS A 237 -17.82 -21.20 8.45
C LYS A 237 -17.49 -22.24 7.38
N ASN A 238 -18.50 -22.75 6.68
CA ASN A 238 -18.34 -23.76 5.65
C ASN A 238 -18.32 -23.17 4.23
N TYR A 239 -18.37 -21.85 4.11
CA TYR A 239 -18.37 -21.18 2.83
C TYR A 239 -17.07 -21.51 2.10
N ASP A 240 -17.19 -22.08 0.90
CA ASP A 240 -16.03 -22.34 0.06
C ASP A 240 -15.50 -21.02 -0.49
N ALA A 241 -14.75 -20.32 0.35
CA ALA A 241 -14.16 -19.05 0.02
C ALA A 241 -13.16 -19.26 -1.11
N HIS A 242 -13.58 -18.92 -2.33
CA HIS A 242 -12.76 -18.97 -3.54
C HIS A 242 -11.44 -18.19 -3.40
N TYR A 243 -11.44 -17.17 -2.54
CA TYR A 243 -10.38 -16.18 -2.42
C TYR A 243 -9.63 -16.17 -1.07
N VAL A 244 -10.38 -16.21 0.03
CA VAL A 244 -9.90 -15.84 1.36
C VAL A 244 -10.37 -16.87 2.37
N ILE A 245 -9.53 -17.85 2.67
CA ILE A 245 -9.85 -18.77 3.78
C ILE A 245 -9.58 -18.09 5.13
N ASP A 246 -8.86 -16.95 5.15
CA ASP A 246 -8.63 -16.23 6.40
C ASP A 246 -8.21 -14.78 6.13
N ARG A 247 -9.13 -13.83 6.16
CA ARG A 247 -8.85 -12.39 6.37
C ARG A 247 -9.88 -11.92 7.37
N GLY A 248 -9.74 -12.44 8.58
CA GLY A 248 -10.65 -12.12 9.64
C GLY A 248 -10.83 -13.27 10.58
N GLU A 249 -10.76 -12.97 11.87
CA GLU A 249 -10.82 -13.94 12.96
C GLU A 249 -12.09 -14.81 12.92
N HIS A 250 -13.14 -14.32 12.24
CA HIS A 250 -14.45 -14.95 12.22
C HIS A 250 -15.07 -15.08 10.82
N GLY A 251 -14.30 -14.84 9.75
CA GLY A 251 -14.77 -14.98 8.37
C GLY A 251 -15.32 -13.70 7.72
N GLU A 252 -15.26 -12.54 8.39
CA GLU A 252 -15.76 -11.27 7.84
C GLU A 252 -15.08 -10.85 6.52
N GLY A 253 -13.83 -11.27 6.29
CA GLY A 253 -13.12 -11.01 5.03
C GLY A 253 -13.72 -11.71 3.83
N ILE A 254 -14.48 -12.80 4.03
CA ILE A 254 -15.22 -13.49 2.96
C ILE A 254 -16.34 -12.58 2.45
N ILE A 255 -17.07 -11.93 3.37
CA ILE A 255 -18.15 -11.00 3.04
C ILE A 255 -17.56 -9.76 2.38
N ALA A 256 -16.49 -9.18 2.95
CA ALA A 256 -15.83 -8.00 2.40
C ALA A 256 -15.32 -8.23 0.96
N ASP A 257 -14.71 -9.39 0.71
CA ASP A 257 -14.28 -9.80 -0.62
C ASP A 257 -15.47 -9.90 -1.58
N LEU A 258 -16.52 -10.63 -1.22
CA LEU A 258 -17.66 -10.83 -2.10
C LEU A 258 -18.33 -9.50 -2.47
N VAL A 259 -18.47 -8.59 -1.50
CA VAL A 259 -18.96 -7.23 -1.75
C VAL A 259 -18.07 -6.49 -2.76
N TRP A 260 -16.75 -6.52 -2.57
CA TRP A 260 -15.81 -5.89 -3.49
C TRP A 260 -15.91 -6.48 -4.91
N ARG A 261 -16.01 -7.81 -5.03
CA ARG A 261 -16.14 -8.50 -6.32
C ARG A 261 -17.44 -8.16 -7.04
N ILE A 262 -18.56 -8.13 -6.32
CA ILE A 262 -19.85 -7.70 -6.89
C ILE A 262 -19.76 -6.26 -7.40
N LEU A 263 -19.23 -5.35 -6.58
CA LEU A 263 -19.17 -3.92 -6.91
C LEU A 263 -18.21 -3.58 -8.07
N ASN A 264 -17.23 -4.44 -8.35
CA ASN A 264 -16.20 -4.26 -9.39
C ASN A 264 -16.30 -5.24 -10.57
N ASP A 265 -17.41 -5.99 -10.67
CA ASP A 265 -17.63 -6.98 -11.73
C ASP A 265 -16.52 -8.05 -11.85
N ARG A 266 -16.00 -8.50 -10.70
CA ARG A 266 -14.94 -9.51 -10.57
C ARG A 266 -15.51 -10.83 -10.05
N GLN A 267 -16.62 -11.28 -10.64
CA GLN A 267 -17.33 -12.49 -10.22
C GLN A 267 -16.57 -13.78 -10.56
N THR A 268 -16.78 -14.84 -9.77
CA THR A 268 -16.25 -16.16 -10.10
C THR A 268 -17.11 -16.79 -11.20
N THR A 269 -16.50 -17.15 -12.34
CA THR A 269 -17.19 -17.91 -13.39
C THR A 269 -17.29 -19.39 -13.03
N ALA A 270 -18.24 -20.12 -13.64
CA ALA A 270 -18.40 -21.55 -13.43
C ALA A 270 -17.16 -22.34 -13.90
N GLU A 271 -16.53 -21.89 -14.98
CA GLU A 271 -15.30 -22.45 -15.52
C GLU A 271 -14.16 -22.36 -14.51
N ASN A 272 -13.96 -21.19 -13.90
CA ASN A 272 -12.88 -21.00 -12.94
C ASN A 272 -13.13 -21.79 -11.64
N GLN A 273 -14.38 -21.86 -11.17
CA GLN A 273 -14.75 -22.70 -10.02
C GLN A 273 -14.37 -24.17 -10.27
N LYS A 274 -14.66 -24.68 -11.47
CA LYS A 274 -14.33 -26.05 -11.85
C LYS A 274 -12.81 -26.29 -11.82
N GLU A 275 -12.03 -25.37 -12.35
CA GLU A 275 -10.57 -25.48 -12.39
C GLU A 275 -9.95 -25.48 -10.97
N ILE A 276 -10.41 -24.62 -10.07
CA ILE A 276 -9.92 -24.63 -8.67
C ILE A 276 -10.24 -25.96 -7.99
N ILE A 277 -11.45 -26.49 -8.17
CA ILE A 277 -11.85 -27.77 -7.58
C ILE A 277 -10.96 -28.92 -8.11
N GLU A 278 -10.65 -28.91 -9.41
CA GLU A 278 -9.75 -29.90 -10.01
C GLU A 278 -8.32 -29.78 -9.45
N ASN A 279 -7.81 -28.56 -9.29
CA ASN A 279 -6.50 -28.30 -8.70
C ASN A 279 -6.44 -28.72 -7.21
N GLN A 280 -7.48 -28.42 -6.42
CA GLN A 280 -7.56 -28.86 -5.02
C GLN A 280 -7.55 -30.39 -4.89
N LYS A 281 -8.34 -31.08 -5.74
CA LYS A 281 -8.35 -32.56 -5.79
C LYS A 281 -6.99 -33.12 -6.16
N ALA A 282 -6.30 -32.50 -7.12
CA ALA A 282 -4.95 -32.91 -7.51
C ALA A 282 -3.97 -32.77 -6.34
N VAL A 283 -3.99 -31.65 -5.60
CA VAL A 283 -3.11 -31.41 -4.46
C VAL A 283 -3.40 -32.37 -3.30
N ALA A 284 -4.67 -32.60 -2.97
CA ALA A 284 -5.07 -33.54 -1.92
C ALA A 284 -4.57 -34.96 -2.23
N LYS A 285 -4.70 -35.40 -3.49
CA LYS A 285 -4.17 -36.69 -3.94
C LYS A 285 -2.65 -36.77 -3.80
N LEU A 286 -1.94 -35.70 -4.17
CA LEU A 286 -0.48 -35.65 -4.04
C LEU A 286 -0.02 -35.67 -2.58
N TRP A 287 -0.77 -35.02 -1.68
CA TRP A 287 -0.51 -35.08 -0.25
C TRP A 287 -0.70 -36.49 0.30
N GLU A 288 -1.79 -37.18 -0.06
CA GLU A 288 -2.00 -38.57 0.34
C GLU A 288 -0.87 -39.49 -0.16
N GLU A 289 -0.46 -39.35 -1.42
CA GLU A 289 0.65 -40.12 -1.99
C GLU A 289 1.98 -39.84 -1.26
N PHE A 290 2.27 -38.57 -0.97
CA PHE A 290 3.48 -38.17 -0.23
C PHE A 290 3.47 -38.72 1.21
N TYR A 291 2.36 -38.54 1.92
CA TYR A 291 2.17 -39.00 3.30
C TYR A 291 2.31 -40.52 3.40
N ASN A 292 1.64 -41.26 2.52
CA ASN A 292 1.72 -42.73 2.47
C ASN A 292 3.14 -43.21 2.15
N LYS A 293 3.87 -42.52 1.26
CA LYS A 293 5.26 -42.85 0.91
C LYS A 293 6.23 -42.62 2.07
N LYS A 294 5.95 -41.66 2.95
CA LYS A 294 6.75 -41.35 4.14
C LYS A 294 6.51 -42.33 5.29
N ASN A 295 5.52 -43.23 5.16
CA ASN A 295 5.25 -44.34 6.09
C ASN A 295 5.07 -43.87 7.55
N THR A 296 4.29 -42.80 7.72
CA THR A 296 4.19 -41.98 8.93
C THR A 296 3.06 -42.42 9.86
N GLU A 297 3.00 -43.70 10.22
CA GLU A 297 2.09 -44.15 11.26
C GLU A 297 2.57 -43.63 12.64
N ASN A 298 1.74 -42.80 13.29
CA ASN A 298 1.97 -42.21 14.62
C ASN A 298 3.07 -41.12 14.73
N LEU A 299 3.04 -40.10 13.88
CA LEU A 299 3.85 -38.88 14.10
C LEU A 299 3.31 -38.02 15.25
N SER A 300 4.23 -37.39 15.98
CA SER A 300 3.90 -36.29 16.90
C SER A 300 3.40 -35.07 16.11
N PRO A 301 2.66 -34.13 16.75
CA PRO A 301 2.22 -32.91 16.09
C PRO A 301 3.36 -32.11 15.45
N ASP A 302 4.49 -31.96 16.14
CA ASP A 302 5.67 -31.24 15.62
C ASP A 302 6.23 -31.91 14.35
N ALA A 303 6.31 -33.25 14.35
CA ALA A 303 6.79 -33.99 13.18
C ALA A 303 5.79 -33.98 12.01
N GLN A 304 4.50 -33.71 12.25
CA GLN A 304 3.52 -33.45 11.19
C GLN A 304 3.72 -32.08 10.55
N TYR A 305 4.08 -31.05 11.34
CA TYR A 305 4.42 -29.73 10.80
C TYR A 305 5.68 -29.77 9.94
N ASP A 306 6.74 -30.44 10.40
CA ASP A 306 7.97 -30.62 9.62
C ASP A 306 7.71 -31.34 8.29
N LEU A 307 6.81 -32.34 8.29
CA LEU A 307 6.43 -33.07 7.08
C LEU A 307 5.64 -32.21 6.10
N MET A 308 4.78 -31.32 6.62
CA MET A 308 4.04 -30.36 5.82
C MET A 308 4.97 -29.33 5.19
N ASP A 309 5.95 -28.84 5.95
CA ASP A 309 6.97 -27.92 5.43
C ASP A 309 7.82 -28.57 4.34
N GLU A 310 8.18 -29.86 4.49
CA GLU A 310 8.88 -30.64 3.47
C GLU A 310 8.02 -30.80 2.20
N PHE A 311 6.72 -31.13 2.34
CA PHE A 311 5.80 -31.24 1.21
C PHE A 311 5.64 -29.90 0.47
N VAL A 312 5.51 -28.81 1.21
CA VAL A 312 5.41 -27.45 0.65
C VAL A 312 6.70 -27.07 -0.06
N ALA A 313 7.87 -27.44 0.45
CA ALA A 313 9.15 -27.22 -0.22
C ALA A 313 9.23 -28.00 -1.54
N LEU A 314 8.82 -29.27 -1.58
CA LEU A 314 8.80 -30.10 -2.78
C LEU A 314 7.82 -29.61 -3.86
N ILE A 315 6.67 -29.06 -3.45
CA ILE A 315 5.74 -28.37 -4.35
C ILE A 315 6.41 -27.10 -4.92
N LYS A 316 7.13 -26.33 -4.10
CA LYS A 316 7.81 -25.10 -4.53
C LYS A 316 8.96 -25.37 -5.50
N GLU A 317 9.71 -26.45 -5.30
CA GLU A 317 10.84 -26.91 -6.14
C GLU A 317 10.40 -27.53 -7.48
N GLY A 318 9.10 -27.64 -7.75
CA GLY A 318 8.57 -28.03 -9.06
C GLY A 318 8.50 -29.54 -9.30
N SER A 319 8.70 -30.36 -8.27
CA SER A 319 8.60 -31.82 -8.36
C SER A 319 7.15 -32.32 -8.49
N LEU A 320 6.18 -31.45 -8.22
CA LEU A 320 4.73 -31.70 -8.27
C LEU A 320 4.06 -30.51 -8.97
N LYS A 321 2.89 -30.73 -9.62
CA LYS A 321 2.08 -29.62 -10.14
C LYS A 321 1.91 -28.61 -9.02
N LYS A 322 2.47 -27.40 -9.18
CA LYS A 322 2.43 -26.34 -8.17
C LYS A 322 0.97 -26.17 -7.75
N ALA A 323 0.66 -26.47 -6.50
CA ALA A 323 -0.61 -26.05 -5.92
C ALA A 323 -0.65 -24.53 -6.11
N PRO A 324 -1.69 -23.96 -6.76
CA PRO A 324 -1.78 -22.53 -6.83
C PRO A 324 -1.87 -22.01 -5.39
N SER A 325 -0.88 -21.19 -5.02
CA SER A 325 -0.92 -20.41 -3.80
C SER A 325 -2.24 -19.67 -3.73
N ARG A 326 -2.69 -19.34 -2.51
CA ARG A 326 -3.90 -18.52 -2.30
C ARG A 326 -3.92 -17.30 -3.22
N ASP A 327 -2.76 -16.67 -3.39
CA ASP A 327 -2.64 -15.49 -4.23
C ASP A 327 -2.83 -15.83 -5.72
N SER A 328 -2.20 -16.90 -6.21
CA SER A 328 -2.36 -17.31 -7.61
C SER A 328 -3.78 -17.79 -7.97
N ARG A 329 -4.56 -18.32 -7.02
CA ARG A 329 -5.97 -18.67 -7.26
C ARG A 329 -6.84 -17.43 -7.49
N LEU A 330 -6.59 -16.33 -6.77
CA LEU A 330 -7.33 -15.10 -7.03
C LEU A 330 -7.00 -14.57 -8.42
N LEU A 331 -5.73 -14.59 -8.77
CA LEU A 331 -5.28 -13.99 -10.02
C LEU A 331 -5.83 -14.75 -11.22
N SER A 332 -5.91 -16.09 -11.18
CA SER A 332 -6.52 -16.87 -12.26
C SER A 332 -8.00 -16.54 -12.50
N TYR A 333 -8.70 -15.95 -11.53
CA TYR A 333 -10.08 -15.47 -11.74
C TYR A 333 -10.16 -14.17 -12.52
N ASN A 334 -9.12 -13.34 -12.43
CA ASN A 334 -9.16 -11.94 -12.82
C ASN A 334 -8.17 -11.60 -13.94
N PHE A 335 -7.22 -12.49 -14.22
CA PHE A 335 -6.12 -12.27 -15.13
C PHE A 335 -5.90 -13.47 -16.04
N GLU A 336 -5.41 -13.19 -17.25
CA GLU A 336 -5.00 -14.20 -18.22
C GLU A 336 -3.71 -14.93 -17.79
N ASP A 337 -3.52 -16.17 -18.26
CA ASP A 337 -2.35 -17.02 -17.95
C ASP A 337 -1.01 -16.31 -18.18
N LYS A 338 -0.91 -15.47 -19.20
CA LYS A 338 0.32 -14.72 -19.47
C LYS A 338 0.66 -13.74 -18.34
N ILE A 339 -0.35 -13.09 -17.77
CA ILE A 339 -0.18 -12.15 -16.67
C ILE A 339 0.13 -12.93 -15.38
N MET A 340 -0.49 -14.10 -15.21
CA MET A 340 -0.17 -15.04 -14.15
C MET A 340 1.30 -15.43 -14.14
N ASP A 341 1.85 -15.82 -15.29
CA ASP A 341 3.24 -16.22 -15.42
C ASP A 341 4.20 -15.09 -15.03
N GLN A 342 3.90 -13.85 -15.45
CA GLN A 342 4.68 -12.68 -15.07
C GLN A 342 4.67 -12.44 -13.55
N TYR A 343 3.49 -12.55 -12.93
CA TYR A 343 3.37 -12.37 -11.49
C TYR A 343 4.15 -13.44 -10.70
N LEU A 344 4.07 -14.71 -11.14
CA LEU A 344 4.75 -15.85 -10.52
C LEU A 344 6.27 -15.81 -10.72
N GLU A 345 6.73 -15.31 -11.87
CA GLU A 345 8.15 -15.06 -12.12
C GLU A 345 8.69 -14.04 -11.11
N LEU A 346 7.98 -12.93 -10.90
CA LEU A 346 8.35 -11.93 -9.90
C LEU A 346 8.32 -12.50 -8.47
N ASP A 347 7.36 -13.38 -8.15
CA ASP A 347 7.31 -14.02 -6.83
C ASP A 347 8.54 -14.90 -6.59
N THR A 348 8.99 -15.60 -7.63
CA THR A 348 10.19 -16.42 -7.59
C THR A 348 11.44 -15.55 -7.42
N LYS A 349 11.56 -14.46 -8.18
CA LYS A 349 12.68 -13.50 -8.07
C LYS A 349 12.74 -12.88 -6.68
N LYS A 350 11.60 -12.44 -6.14
CA LYS A 350 11.47 -11.90 -4.78
C LYS A 350 12.01 -12.84 -3.69
N GLN A 351 11.87 -14.16 -3.87
CA GLN A 351 12.39 -15.16 -2.92
C GLN A 351 13.90 -15.40 -3.09
N ALA A 352 14.40 -15.29 -4.32
CA ALA A 352 15.80 -15.59 -4.67
C ALA A 352 16.74 -14.39 -4.47
N ASP A 353 16.26 -13.18 -4.70
CA ASP A 353 17.03 -11.94 -4.72
C ASP A 353 16.45 -10.96 -3.69
N LYS A 354 17.09 -10.95 -2.51
CA LYS A 354 16.72 -10.08 -1.39
C LYS A 354 17.11 -8.62 -1.61
N GLU A 355 18.08 -8.34 -2.47
CA GLU A 355 18.55 -6.98 -2.74
C GLU A 355 17.46 -6.17 -3.46
N HIS A 356 16.79 -6.78 -4.44
CA HIS A 356 15.70 -6.14 -5.21
C HIS A 356 14.30 -6.52 -4.71
N TYR A 357 14.18 -7.01 -3.47
CA TYR A 357 12.92 -7.51 -2.91
C TYR A 357 11.77 -6.51 -3.07
N MET A 358 12.00 -5.24 -2.71
CA MET A 358 10.98 -4.20 -2.77
C MET A 358 10.59 -3.84 -4.20
N GLU A 359 11.53 -3.82 -5.14
CA GLU A 359 11.23 -3.62 -6.56
C GLU A 359 10.28 -4.70 -7.08
N TYR A 360 10.58 -5.99 -6.80
CA TYR A 360 9.71 -7.08 -7.24
C TYR A 360 8.33 -7.01 -6.60
N VAL A 361 8.23 -6.63 -5.31
CA VAL A 361 6.94 -6.41 -4.63
C VAL A 361 6.14 -5.32 -5.35
N TYR A 362 6.75 -4.17 -5.67
CA TYR A 362 6.03 -3.09 -6.35
C TYR A 362 5.68 -3.42 -7.80
N ARG A 363 6.54 -4.15 -8.52
CA ARG A 363 6.21 -4.67 -9.86
C ARG A 363 5.03 -5.65 -9.84
N GLN A 364 4.94 -6.50 -8.82
CA GLN A 364 3.74 -7.31 -8.59
C GLN A 364 2.52 -6.42 -8.38
N LYS A 365 2.60 -5.39 -7.53
CA LYS A 365 1.50 -4.43 -7.32
C LYS A 365 1.10 -3.71 -8.62
N VAL A 366 2.02 -3.40 -9.52
CA VAL A 366 1.71 -2.78 -10.83
C VAL A 366 0.86 -3.71 -11.71
N ILE A 367 1.23 -4.99 -11.80
CA ILE A 367 0.45 -6.00 -12.54
C ILE A 367 -0.99 -6.02 -12.02
N LEU A 368 -1.12 -6.06 -10.70
CA LEU A 368 -2.40 -6.07 -10.01
C LEU A 368 -3.20 -4.79 -10.25
N ALA A 369 -2.56 -3.62 -10.24
CA ALA A 369 -3.24 -2.34 -10.42
C ALA A 369 -3.79 -2.10 -11.84
N GLU A 370 -3.47 -2.96 -12.82
CA GLU A 370 -3.93 -2.87 -14.22
C GLU A 370 -3.71 -1.48 -14.84
N LEU A 371 -2.55 -0.88 -14.57
CA LEU A 371 -2.23 0.47 -15.01
C LEU A 371 -2.18 0.58 -16.54
N SER A 372 -2.82 1.63 -17.08
CA SER A 372 -2.67 2.04 -18.48
C SER A 372 -1.26 2.59 -18.76
N GLU A 373 -0.89 2.76 -20.03
CA GLU A 373 0.42 3.29 -20.43
C GLU A 373 0.74 4.65 -19.79
N ASN A 374 -0.24 5.55 -19.73
CA ASN A 374 -0.06 6.85 -19.09
C ASN A 374 0.12 6.74 -17.57
N GLU A 375 -0.59 5.82 -16.93
CA GLU A 375 -0.46 5.58 -15.49
C GLU A 375 0.86 4.89 -15.14
N LEU A 376 1.39 4.06 -16.04
CA LEU A 376 2.73 3.48 -15.91
C LEU A 376 3.81 4.56 -15.89
N LEU A 377 3.70 5.59 -16.74
CA LEU A 377 4.63 6.73 -16.70
C LEU A 377 4.57 7.47 -15.35
N ILE A 378 3.37 7.64 -14.79
CA ILE A 378 3.19 8.25 -13.46
C ILE A 378 3.80 7.34 -12.39
N TYR A 379 3.54 6.03 -12.44
CA TYR A 379 4.12 5.05 -11.54
C TYR A 379 5.65 5.08 -11.59
N ASP A 380 6.26 5.06 -12.78
CA ASP A 380 7.71 5.05 -12.92
C ASP A 380 8.33 6.32 -12.29
N GLN A 381 7.63 7.46 -12.40
CA GLN A 381 8.04 8.69 -11.71
C GLN A 381 7.90 8.58 -10.18
N LEU A 382 6.78 8.05 -9.67
CA LEU A 382 6.57 7.87 -8.23
C LEU A 382 7.55 6.85 -7.63
N TRP A 383 7.84 5.78 -8.35
CA TRP A 383 8.84 4.77 -7.98
C TRP A 383 10.24 5.37 -7.95
N LYS A 384 10.59 6.17 -8.96
CA LYS A 384 11.87 6.88 -8.98
C LYS A 384 12.00 7.82 -7.78
N ASP A 385 10.94 8.57 -7.46
CA ASP A 385 10.94 9.48 -6.32
C ASP A 385 11.13 8.72 -5.00
N TYR A 386 10.36 7.65 -4.77
CA TYR A 386 10.48 6.79 -3.59
C TYR A 386 11.86 6.11 -3.49
N SER A 387 12.32 5.44 -4.53
CA SER A 387 13.61 4.73 -4.51
C SER A 387 14.80 5.68 -4.37
N THR A 388 14.70 6.93 -4.86
CA THR A 388 15.76 7.92 -4.66
C THR A 388 15.92 8.28 -3.18
N ILE A 389 14.82 8.58 -2.49
CA ILE A 389 14.86 8.93 -1.06
C ILE A 389 15.16 7.71 -0.18
N GLU A 390 14.62 6.52 -0.49
CA GLU A 390 14.90 5.26 0.22
C GLU A 390 16.39 4.92 0.17
N ASN A 391 17.01 5.04 -1.01
CA ASN A 391 18.44 4.83 -1.18
C ASN A 391 19.27 5.87 -0.41
N LEU A 392 18.81 7.12 -0.36
CA LEU A 392 19.48 8.17 0.39
C LEU A 392 19.43 7.90 1.90
N VAL A 393 18.26 7.59 2.44
CA VAL A 393 18.07 7.23 3.86
C VAL A 393 18.94 6.02 4.20
N SER A 394 18.85 4.94 3.41
CA SER A 394 19.66 3.73 3.60
C SER A 394 21.17 4.01 3.56
N LYS A 395 21.62 4.87 2.63
CA LYS A 395 23.04 5.27 2.50
C LYS A 395 23.52 6.06 3.72
N ILE A 396 22.65 6.85 4.34
CA ILE A 396 22.96 7.61 5.55
C ILE A 396 22.99 6.67 6.76
N GLU A 397 21.96 5.82 6.93
CA GLU A 397 21.85 4.88 8.04
C GLU A 397 22.95 3.82 8.09
N GLN A 398 23.36 3.26 6.94
CA GLN A 398 24.44 2.24 6.90
C GLN A 398 25.82 2.79 7.29
N LYS A 399 25.95 4.11 7.44
CA LYS A 399 27.21 4.80 7.78
C LYS A 399 27.15 5.53 9.12
N LEU A 400 26.03 5.44 9.84
CA LEU A 400 25.90 5.77 11.26
C LEU A 400 26.19 4.51 12.09
#